data_AF-A0A9D1PWJ3-F1
#
_entry.id   AF-A0A9D1PWJ3-F1
#
_cell.length_a   1.000
_cell.length_b   1.000
_cell.length_c   1.000
_cell.angle_alpha   90.00
_cell.angle_beta   90.00
_cell.angle_gamma   90.00
#
_symmetry.space_group_name_H-M   'P 1'
#
loop_
_entity.id
_entity.type
_entity.pdbx_description
1 polymer ?
#
loop_
_entity_poly.entity_id
_entity_poly.type
_entity_poly.pdbx_seq_one_letter_code
_entity_poly.pdbx_strand_id
1 'polypeptide(L)'
;MMLSSLRITNREDALRAVRLHGRNIMKIPKRLVSEELCLAAVQGHGLNLAFVPQPLRTRRICEAAIAHTGQALQFVPGNIADYALCHRAVARDGLALRFVPGEYQDWNMAVTAVEADGRALKYVPALLRDFELCRLAARNGASVEQVPLPLRNREIWHACLYRGTVHLRDVPLQLRDRELCYTAVSRDGSSIREVPPSRLSPEICRRAVQTSGAALIHVPEPWRTRDICLAAVSSFAWAYRFVPRALQQDRDICLAAVRERGELLHEIPVPARSREVCLKALSARHGADSAWAAVPEPVRAQLRQAQAQQTQRTRPALMPVCAEPSPA
;
A
#
# COMPACT_ATOMS: atom_id res chain seq x y z
N MET A 1 -29.34 -2.11 18.62
CA MET A 1 -30.17 -1.88 19.81
C MET A 1 -29.42 -0.96 20.77
N MET A 2 -30.01 0.18 21.09
CA MET A 2 -29.35 1.28 21.81
C MET A 2 -29.18 0.94 23.29
N LEU A 3 -27.97 1.07 23.83
CA LEU A 3 -27.65 1.07 25.26
C LEU A 3 -28.19 2.34 25.99
N SER A 4 -29.24 2.98 25.48
CA SER A 4 -29.83 4.19 26.08
C SER A 4 -30.79 3.90 27.25
N SER A 5 -31.13 2.63 27.50
CA SER A 5 -32.15 2.23 28.48
C SER A 5 -31.71 1.18 29.51
N LEU A 6 -30.44 0.74 29.51
CA LEU A 6 -29.94 -0.12 30.59
C LEU A 6 -29.63 0.75 31.82
N ARG A 7 -30.57 0.80 32.77
CA ARG A 7 -30.29 1.27 34.14
C ARG A 7 -29.23 0.33 34.71
N ILE A 8 -27.97 0.76 34.71
CA ILE A 8 -26.88 0.00 35.32
C ILE A 8 -27.06 0.07 36.83
N THR A 9 -27.67 -0.96 37.41
CA THR A 9 -27.95 -1.07 38.85
C THR A 9 -26.89 -1.88 39.59
N ASN A 10 -26.26 -2.84 38.92
CA ASN A 10 -25.36 -3.84 39.53
C ASN A 10 -23.93 -3.80 38.94
N ARG A 11 -22.96 -4.31 39.70
CA ARG A 11 -21.53 -4.36 39.31
C ARG A 11 -21.27 -5.25 38.10
N GLU A 12 -22.01 -6.35 37.93
CA GLU A 12 -21.87 -7.25 36.78
C GLU A 12 -22.33 -6.61 35.46
N ASP A 13 -23.45 -5.88 35.49
CA ASP A 13 -23.97 -5.16 34.33
C ASP A 13 -23.04 -4.01 33.93
N ALA A 14 -22.50 -3.31 34.94
CA ALA A 14 -21.43 -2.33 34.75
C ALA A 14 -20.22 -2.95 34.03
N LEU A 15 -19.79 -4.14 34.46
CA LEU A 15 -18.63 -4.83 33.91
C LEU A 15 -18.87 -5.35 32.49
N ARG A 16 -20.07 -5.89 32.21
CA ARG A 16 -20.49 -6.26 30.84
C ARG A 16 -20.56 -5.03 29.92
N ALA A 17 -21.13 -3.93 30.40
CA ALA A 17 -21.24 -2.69 29.63
C ALA A 17 -19.86 -2.10 29.29
N VAL A 18 -18.91 -2.14 30.23
CA VAL A 18 -17.54 -1.67 30.03
C VAL A 18 -16.74 -2.60 29.10
N ARG A 19 -16.93 -3.91 29.18
CA ARG A 19 -16.29 -4.87 28.25
C ARG A 19 -16.76 -4.70 26.81
N LEU A 20 -18.03 -4.37 26.59
CA LEU A 20 -18.55 -4.08 25.25
C LEU A 20 -17.96 -2.76 24.71
N HIS A 21 -18.04 -1.68 25.50
CA HIS A 21 -17.43 -0.40 25.16
C HIS A 21 -16.90 0.28 26.41
N GLY A 22 -15.57 0.40 26.55
CA GLY A 22 -14.94 0.96 27.74
C GLY A 22 -15.31 2.42 28.05
N ARG A 23 -15.81 3.17 27.06
CA ARG A 23 -16.36 4.55 27.24
C ARG A 23 -17.63 4.58 28.10
N ASN A 24 -18.30 3.45 28.30
CA ASN A 24 -19.51 3.35 29.12
C ASN A 24 -19.26 3.65 30.60
N ILE A 25 -18.01 3.71 31.05
CA ILE A 25 -17.66 4.09 32.42
C ILE A 25 -18.21 5.46 32.83
N MET A 26 -18.40 6.40 31.88
CA MET A 26 -19.03 7.69 32.14
C MET A 26 -20.52 7.61 32.50
N LYS A 27 -21.22 6.57 32.02
CA LYS A 27 -22.66 6.38 32.24
C LYS A 27 -22.95 5.64 33.55
N ILE A 28 -21.91 5.12 34.20
CA ILE A 28 -22.04 4.33 35.41
C ILE A 28 -22.10 5.29 36.61
N PRO A 29 -23.07 5.11 37.54
CA PRO A 29 -23.12 5.89 38.77
C PRO A 29 -21.79 5.84 39.53
N LYS A 30 -21.28 6.98 40.00
CA LYS A 30 -19.96 7.08 40.69
C LYS A 30 -19.78 6.05 41.82
N ARG A 31 -20.86 5.71 42.54
CA ARG A 31 -20.89 4.71 43.61
C ARG A 31 -20.50 3.28 43.16
N LEU A 32 -20.69 2.96 41.88
CA LEU A 32 -20.41 1.64 41.30
C LEU A 32 -19.05 1.59 40.57
N VAL A 33 -18.35 2.72 40.46
CA VAL A 33 -17.05 2.78 39.77
C VAL A 33 -15.97 2.27 40.72
N SER A 34 -15.45 1.08 40.43
CA SER A 34 -14.35 0.45 41.17
C SER A 34 -13.07 0.41 40.34
N GLU A 35 -11.94 0.15 41.00
CA GLU A 35 -10.64 0.01 40.33
C GLU A 35 -10.66 -1.11 39.26
N GLU A 36 -11.30 -2.25 39.56
CA GLU A 36 -11.45 -3.36 38.60
C GLU A 36 -12.24 -2.97 37.35
N LEU A 37 -13.27 -2.14 37.52
CA LEU A 37 -14.07 -1.64 36.40
C LEU A 37 -13.24 -0.67 35.54
N CYS A 38 -12.45 0.20 36.18
CA CYS A 38 -11.51 1.08 35.50
C CYS A 38 -10.44 0.29 34.73
N LEU A 39 -9.90 -0.78 35.33
CA LEU A 39 -8.95 -1.67 34.66
C LEU A 39 -9.57 -2.36 33.45
N ALA A 40 -10.77 -2.92 33.58
CA ALA A 40 -11.47 -3.54 32.46
C ALA A 40 -11.74 -2.54 31.32
N ALA A 41 -12.06 -1.28 31.64
CA ALA A 41 -12.27 -0.23 30.64
C ALA A 41 -11.00 0.09 29.86
N VAL A 42 -9.88 0.16 30.58
CA VAL A 42 -8.57 0.54 30.04
C VAL A 42 -7.92 -0.59 29.26
N GLN A 43 -8.12 -1.85 29.66
CA GLN A 43 -7.63 -3.04 28.95
C GLN A 43 -8.20 -3.17 27.53
N GLY A 44 -9.46 -2.78 27.32
CA GLY A 44 -10.05 -2.80 25.98
C GLY A 44 -9.47 -1.74 25.04
N HIS A 45 -9.13 -0.56 25.57
CA HIS A 45 -8.52 0.53 24.82
C HIS A 45 -7.89 1.56 25.76
N GLY A 46 -6.58 1.80 25.65
CA GLY A 46 -5.82 2.60 26.63
C GLY A 46 -6.31 4.05 26.77
N LEU A 47 -6.83 4.66 25.70
CA LEU A 47 -7.39 6.02 25.76
C LEU A 47 -8.66 6.15 26.63
N ASN A 48 -9.25 5.03 27.06
CA ASN A 48 -10.39 5.08 28.00
C ASN A 48 -9.99 5.64 29.37
N LEU A 49 -8.69 5.79 29.66
CA LEU A 49 -8.20 6.51 30.83
C LEU A 49 -8.76 7.94 30.93
N ALA A 50 -9.10 8.57 29.80
CA ALA A 50 -9.76 9.88 29.75
C ALA A 50 -11.07 9.91 30.56
N PHE A 51 -11.80 8.79 30.57
CA PHE A 51 -13.12 8.66 31.20
C PHE A 51 -13.03 8.16 32.64
N VAL A 52 -11.86 7.69 33.07
CA VAL A 52 -11.63 7.28 34.46
C VAL A 52 -11.56 8.54 35.34
N PRO A 53 -12.32 8.61 36.44
CA PRO A 53 -12.23 9.71 37.40
C PRO A 53 -10.80 9.89 37.92
N GLN A 54 -10.32 11.14 37.99
CA GLN A 54 -8.99 11.47 38.48
C GLN A 54 -8.56 10.76 39.78
N PRO A 55 -9.39 10.68 40.85
CA PRO A 55 -8.98 10.01 42.10
C PRO A 55 -8.76 8.50 41.94
N LEU A 56 -9.29 7.88 40.88
CA LEU A 56 -9.13 6.47 40.58
C LEU A 56 -8.04 6.20 39.54
N ARG A 57 -7.32 7.23 39.06
CA ARG A 57 -6.16 7.06 38.16
C ARG A 57 -4.93 6.65 38.96
N THR A 58 -4.96 5.43 39.50
CA THR A 58 -3.83 4.83 40.21
C THR A 58 -2.70 4.50 39.22
N ARG A 59 -1.47 4.36 39.74
CA ARG A 59 -0.32 3.90 38.95
C ARG A 59 -0.63 2.63 38.17
N ARG A 60 -1.29 1.66 38.80
CA ARG A 60 -1.68 0.38 38.17
C ARG A 60 -2.59 0.57 36.95
N ILE A 61 -3.58 1.46 37.03
CA ILE A 61 -4.49 1.73 35.91
C ILE A 61 -3.77 2.50 34.80
N CYS A 62 -2.95 3.50 35.14
CA CYS A 62 -2.16 4.25 34.16
C CYS A 62 -1.17 3.35 33.42
N GLU A 63 -0.51 2.44 34.13
CA GLU A 63 0.41 1.46 33.55
C GLU A 63 -0.30 0.50 32.59
N ALA A 64 -1.48 0.00 32.97
CA ALA A 64 -2.32 -0.81 32.09
C ALA A 64 -2.74 -0.03 30.84
N ALA A 65 -3.09 1.26 30.99
CA ALA A 65 -3.47 2.11 29.86
C ALA A 65 -2.35 2.25 28.83
N ILE A 66 -1.15 2.53 29.33
CA ILE A 66 0.04 2.73 28.50
C ILE A 66 0.45 1.44 27.79
N ALA A 67 0.30 0.27 28.43
CA ALA A 67 0.59 -1.02 27.81
C ALA A 67 -0.24 -1.26 26.53
N HIS A 68 -1.50 -0.78 26.51
CA HIS A 68 -2.39 -0.90 25.35
C HIS A 68 -2.25 0.27 24.38
N THR A 69 -2.04 1.50 24.85
CA THR A 69 -1.92 2.69 23.99
C THR A 69 -0.96 3.70 24.60
N GLY A 70 0.20 3.92 23.98
CA GLY A 70 1.22 4.86 24.51
C GLY A 70 0.70 6.30 24.65
N GLN A 71 -0.17 6.77 23.76
CA GLN A 71 -0.84 8.08 23.86
C GLN A 71 -1.78 8.25 25.07
N ALA A 72 -2.03 7.20 25.85
CA ALA A 72 -2.74 7.32 27.12
C ALA A 72 -1.98 8.22 28.13
N LEU A 73 -0.69 8.45 27.92
CA LEU A 73 0.15 9.34 28.74
C LEU A 73 -0.48 10.73 28.93
N GLN A 74 -1.21 11.25 27.94
CA GLN A 74 -1.90 12.55 28.03
C GLN A 74 -2.92 12.66 29.18
N PHE A 75 -3.44 11.53 29.66
CA PHE A 75 -4.43 11.47 30.74
C PHE A 75 -3.83 11.04 32.08
N VAL A 76 -2.52 10.76 32.12
CA VAL A 76 -1.84 10.37 33.35
C VAL A 76 -1.67 11.60 34.25
N PRO A 77 -2.00 11.50 35.55
CA PRO A 77 -1.73 12.57 36.51
C PRO A 77 -0.23 12.89 36.60
N GLY A 78 0.13 14.18 36.64
CA GLY A 78 1.53 14.62 36.65
C GLY A 78 2.36 14.10 37.83
N ASN A 79 1.73 13.82 38.97
CA ASN A 79 2.39 13.22 40.14
C ASN A 79 2.77 11.74 39.95
N ILE A 80 2.21 11.05 38.94
CA ILE A 80 2.48 9.64 38.63
C ILE A 80 3.33 9.49 37.36
N ALA A 81 3.39 10.53 36.53
CA ALA A 81 4.15 10.55 35.28
C ALA A 81 5.66 10.63 35.56
N ASP A 82 6.27 9.52 35.99
CA ASP A 82 7.71 9.36 36.14
C ASP A 82 8.41 9.05 34.81
N TYR A 83 9.74 9.10 34.80
CA TYR A 83 10.56 8.80 33.62
C TYR A 83 10.29 7.40 33.06
N ALA A 84 10.19 6.39 33.93
CA ALA A 84 9.99 5.00 33.51
C ALA A 84 8.64 4.79 32.80
N LEU A 85 7.58 5.45 33.28
CA LEU A 85 6.25 5.42 32.69
C LEU A 85 6.22 6.16 31.35
N CYS A 86 6.89 7.31 31.26
CA CYS A 86 7.05 8.06 30.02
C CYS A 86 7.82 7.24 28.97
N HIS A 87 8.93 6.62 29.36
CA HIS A 87 9.72 5.76 28.47
C HIS A 87 8.91 4.57 27.96
N ARG A 88 8.14 3.89 28.82
CA ARG A 88 7.23 2.81 28.40
C ARG A 88 6.18 3.29 27.40
N ALA A 89 5.63 4.49 27.60
CA ALA A 89 4.65 5.07 26.69
C ALA A 89 5.24 5.39 25.32
N VAL A 90 6.43 5.98 25.31
CA VAL A 90 7.17 6.33 24.09
C VAL A 90 7.64 5.10 23.32
N ALA A 91 8.17 4.08 24.01
CA ALA A 91 8.57 2.82 23.41
C ALA A 91 7.40 2.08 22.75
N ARG A 92 6.17 2.28 23.25
CA ARG A 92 4.95 1.69 22.70
C ARG A 92 4.40 2.48 21.52
N ASP A 93 4.44 3.80 21.60
CA ASP A 93 3.99 4.74 20.57
C ASP A 93 4.91 5.96 20.57
N GLY A 94 5.79 6.07 19.56
CA GLY A 94 6.75 7.16 19.48
C GLY A 94 6.11 8.56 19.47
N LEU A 95 4.85 8.67 19.03
CA LEU A 95 4.12 9.94 19.05
C LEU A 95 3.72 10.38 20.46
N ALA A 96 3.82 9.50 21.46
CA ALA A 96 3.56 9.83 22.87
C ALA A 96 4.57 10.84 23.44
N LEU A 97 5.73 11.04 22.77
CA LEU A 97 6.74 12.02 23.17
C LEU A 97 6.14 13.43 23.39
N ARG A 98 5.10 13.80 22.64
CA ARG A 98 4.40 15.09 22.78
C ARG A 98 3.78 15.34 24.17
N PHE A 99 3.54 14.28 24.94
CA PHE A 99 2.92 14.33 26.26
C PHE A 99 3.93 14.14 27.39
N VAL A 100 5.20 13.86 27.06
CA VAL A 100 6.27 13.70 28.03
C VAL A 100 6.61 15.08 28.60
N PRO A 101 6.65 15.24 29.94
CA PRO A 101 7.11 16.47 30.59
C PRO A 101 8.50 16.88 30.07
N GLY A 102 8.72 18.19 29.89
CA GLY A 102 9.99 18.71 29.34
C GLY A 102 11.23 18.28 30.13
N GLU A 103 11.08 18.06 31.43
CA GLU A 103 12.13 17.54 32.33
C GLU A 103 12.66 16.16 31.92
N TYR A 104 11.83 15.35 31.26
CA TYR A 104 12.16 13.99 30.82
C TYR A 104 12.41 13.89 29.31
N GLN A 105 12.40 15.02 28.59
CA GLN A 105 12.73 15.06 27.16
C GLN A 105 14.24 15.12 26.98
N ASP A 106 14.90 14.01 27.31
CA ASP A 106 16.33 13.82 27.09
C ASP A 106 16.61 13.16 25.71
N TRP A 107 17.90 13.00 25.42
CA TRP A 107 18.37 12.36 24.20
C TRP A 107 17.89 10.90 24.09
N ASN A 108 17.92 10.13 25.17
CA ASN A 108 17.55 8.72 25.16
C ASN A 108 16.05 8.54 24.85
N MET A 109 15.20 9.34 25.47
CA MET A 109 13.75 9.39 25.21
C MET A 109 13.47 9.77 23.76
N ALA A 110 14.22 10.73 23.21
CA ALA A 110 14.09 11.12 21.81
C ALA A 110 14.48 9.98 20.86
N VAL A 111 15.57 9.25 21.15
CA VAL A 111 15.98 8.06 20.38
C VAL A 111 14.89 7.00 20.43
N THR A 112 14.41 6.62 21.62
CA THR A 112 13.34 5.64 21.78
C THR A 112 12.07 6.04 21.03
N ALA A 113 11.72 7.33 21.04
CA ALA A 113 10.56 7.84 20.31
C ALA A 113 10.71 7.67 18.80
N VAL A 114 11.89 8.03 18.28
CA VAL A 114 12.24 7.99 16.86
C VAL A 114 12.42 6.55 16.35
N GLU A 115 12.89 5.63 17.19
CA GLU A 115 12.95 4.20 16.90
C GLU A 115 11.55 3.59 16.76
N ALA A 116 10.61 3.98 17.63
CA ALA A 116 9.24 3.51 17.57
C ALA A 116 8.45 4.10 16.39
N ASP A 117 8.56 5.41 16.15
CA ASP A 117 7.94 6.10 15.00
C ASP A 117 8.80 7.31 14.60
N GLY A 118 9.39 7.28 13.40
CA GLY A 118 10.24 8.38 12.92
C GLY A 118 9.51 9.73 12.85
N ARG A 119 8.17 9.74 12.77
CA ARG A 119 7.36 10.97 12.80
C ARG A 119 7.35 11.66 14.17
N ALA A 120 7.89 11.02 15.21
CA ALA A 120 8.09 11.61 16.53
C ALA A 120 9.10 12.76 16.50
N LEU A 121 9.98 12.84 15.48
CA LEU A 121 11.00 13.89 15.34
C LEU A 121 10.42 15.31 15.45
N LYS A 122 9.18 15.53 14.98
CA LYS A 122 8.50 16.83 15.09
C LYS A 122 8.25 17.31 16.53
N TYR A 123 8.23 16.39 17.50
CA TYR A 123 8.05 16.69 18.92
C TYR A 123 9.37 16.76 19.68
N VAL A 124 10.49 16.40 19.06
CA VAL A 124 11.82 16.46 19.68
C VAL A 124 12.27 17.93 19.76
N PRO A 125 12.75 18.39 20.94
CA PRO A 125 13.35 19.71 21.09
C PRO A 125 14.41 20.00 20.03
N ALA A 126 14.45 21.24 19.52
CA ALA A 126 15.43 21.63 18.48
C ALA A 126 16.89 21.38 18.88
N LEU A 127 17.20 21.56 20.17
CA LEU A 127 18.52 21.35 20.74
C LEU A 127 19.00 19.89 20.68
N LEU A 128 18.06 18.93 20.65
CA LEU A 128 18.36 17.49 20.57
C LEU A 128 18.31 16.95 19.14
N ARG A 129 17.99 17.79 18.14
CA ARG A 129 17.94 17.37 16.74
C ARG A 129 19.31 17.51 16.10
N ASP A 130 20.16 16.54 16.35
CA ASP A 130 21.45 16.41 15.66
C ASP A 130 21.31 15.62 14.34
N PHE A 131 22.43 15.36 13.68
CA PHE A 131 22.48 14.56 12.46
C PHE A 131 22.07 13.10 12.69
N GLU A 132 22.55 12.47 13.77
CA GLU A 132 22.37 11.05 14.04
C GLU A 132 20.90 10.70 14.31
N LEU A 133 20.23 11.51 15.12
CA LEU A 133 18.80 11.36 15.39
C LEU A 133 17.97 11.61 14.14
N CYS A 134 18.30 12.63 13.35
CA CYS A 134 17.60 12.90 12.10
C CYS A 134 17.77 11.76 11.08
N ARG A 135 18.96 11.15 11.02
CA ARG A 135 19.23 9.98 10.18
C ARG A 135 18.43 8.78 10.64
N LEU A 136 18.38 8.51 11.94
CA LEU A 136 17.55 7.44 12.52
C LEU A 136 16.07 7.67 12.22
N ALA A 137 15.59 8.91 12.36
CA ALA A 137 14.22 9.28 12.07
C ALA A 137 13.85 9.08 10.60
N ALA A 138 14.71 9.50 9.68
CA ALA A 138 14.51 9.27 8.24
C ALA A 138 14.39 7.77 7.93
N ARG A 139 15.24 6.95 8.56
CA ARG A 139 15.17 5.49 8.45
C ARG A 139 13.93 4.88 9.08
N ASN A 140 13.26 5.56 10.01
CA ASN A 140 12.03 5.08 10.66
C ASN A 140 10.75 5.78 10.17
N GLY A 141 10.80 6.42 9.00
CA GLY A 141 9.61 6.95 8.33
C GLY A 141 9.29 8.42 8.65
N ALA A 142 10.27 9.18 9.13
CA ALA A 142 10.15 10.63 9.18
C ALA A 142 10.07 11.23 7.76
N SER A 143 9.32 12.32 7.65
CA SER A 143 9.35 13.17 6.46
C SER A 143 10.56 14.10 6.52
N VAL A 144 11.14 14.41 5.36
CA VAL A 144 12.26 15.36 5.24
C VAL A 144 11.88 16.76 5.74
N GLU A 145 10.61 17.13 5.69
CA GLU A 145 10.11 18.41 6.22
C GLU A 145 10.41 18.59 7.71
N GLN A 146 10.43 17.50 8.47
CA GLN A 146 10.69 17.51 9.92
C GLN A 146 12.18 17.69 10.25
N VAL A 147 13.05 17.35 9.30
CA VAL A 147 14.51 17.49 9.44
C VAL A 147 14.90 18.96 9.21
N PRO A 148 15.70 19.57 10.11
CA PRO A 148 16.23 20.91 9.91
C PRO A 148 16.96 21.04 8.58
N LEU A 149 16.70 22.12 7.83
CA LEU A 149 17.34 22.42 6.54
C LEU A 149 18.87 22.18 6.51
N PRO A 150 19.68 22.65 7.48
CA PRO A 150 21.14 22.44 7.43
C PRO A 150 21.56 20.97 7.53
N LEU A 151 20.70 20.09 8.07
CA LEU A 151 20.99 18.68 8.23
C LEU A 151 20.52 17.82 7.04
N ARG A 152 19.78 18.39 6.09
CA ARG A 152 19.23 17.66 4.92
C ARG A 152 20.32 17.34 3.91
N ASN A 153 21.07 16.28 4.18
CA ASN A 153 22.11 15.77 3.30
C ASN A 153 21.63 14.60 2.44
N ARG A 154 22.52 14.12 1.58
CA ARG A 154 22.31 12.96 0.69
C ARG A 154 21.76 11.73 1.42
N GLU A 155 22.30 11.41 2.60
CA GLU A 155 21.92 10.20 3.35
C GLU A 155 20.47 10.26 3.84
N ILE A 156 20.03 11.42 4.34
CA ILE A 156 18.65 11.62 4.78
C ILE A 156 17.70 11.50 3.59
N TRP A 157 18.02 12.14 2.45
CA TRP A 157 17.23 12.00 1.24
C TRP A 157 17.14 10.54 0.78
N HIS A 158 18.26 9.81 0.79
CA HIS A 158 18.29 8.39 0.45
C HIS A 158 17.39 7.56 1.37
N ALA A 159 17.49 7.75 2.69
CA ALA A 159 16.68 7.03 3.66
C ALA A 159 15.17 7.31 3.47
N CYS A 160 14.80 8.58 3.25
CA CYS A 160 13.42 8.97 3.01
C CYS A 160 12.86 8.44 1.67
N LEU A 161 13.65 8.45 0.60
CA LEU A 161 13.27 7.85 -0.69
C LEU A 161 13.09 6.33 -0.57
N TYR A 162 14.02 5.66 0.12
CA TYR A 162 13.96 4.21 0.31
C TYR A 162 12.69 3.79 1.06
N ARG A 163 12.33 4.54 2.13
CA ARG A 163 11.05 4.36 2.83
C ARG A 163 9.84 4.84 2.03
N GLY A 164 10.06 5.72 1.07
CA GLY A 164 9.07 6.40 0.23
C GLY A 164 8.15 7.33 1.00
N THR A 165 8.73 8.03 1.97
CA THR A 165 8.10 9.23 2.55
C THR A 165 8.18 10.42 1.60
N VAL A 166 9.02 10.32 0.57
CA VAL A 166 9.38 11.39 -0.36
C VAL A 166 9.47 10.83 -1.78
N HIS A 167 9.18 11.66 -2.79
CA HIS A 167 9.36 11.32 -4.21
C HIS A 167 10.63 11.96 -4.77
N LEU A 168 11.15 11.43 -5.89
CA LEU A 168 12.35 12.00 -6.52
C LEU A 168 12.18 13.48 -6.92
N ARG A 169 10.95 13.92 -7.21
CA ARG A 169 10.62 15.32 -7.54
C ARG A 169 10.99 16.30 -6.42
N ASP A 170 10.94 15.86 -5.17
CA ASP A 170 11.16 16.69 -3.99
C ASP A 170 12.67 16.85 -3.70
N VAL A 171 13.49 15.92 -4.20
CA VAL A 171 14.94 15.93 -4.01
C VAL A 171 15.55 17.04 -4.87
N PRO A 172 16.40 17.92 -4.29
CA PRO A 172 17.12 18.94 -5.05
C PRO A 172 17.90 18.34 -6.21
N LEU A 173 17.84 18.96 -7.39
CA LEU A 173 18.50 18.45 -8.62
C LEU A 173 20.00 18.19 -8.42
N GLN A 174 20.67 19.00 -7.59
CA GLN A 174 22.08 18.89 -7.27
C GLN A 174 22.41 17.60 -6.53
N LEU A 175 21.47 17.08 -5.74
CA LEU A 175 21.62 15.84 -4.98
C LEU A 175 21.14 14.62 -5.76
N ARG A 176 20.49 14.77 -6.92
CA ARG A 176 20.04 13.64 -7.75
C ARG A 176 21.23 12.96 -8.44
N ASP A 177 21.96 12.17 -7.69
CA ASP A 177 22.99 11.28 -8.21
C ASP A 177 22.38 10.00 -8.84
N ARG A 178 23.24 9.17 -9.44
CA ARG A 178 22.82 7.94 -10.10
C ARG A 178 22.18 6.94 -9.13
N GLU A 179 22.68 6.86 -7.89
CA GLU A 179 22.21 5.90 -6.89
C GLU A 179 20.82 6.28 -6.34
N LEU A 180 20.60 7.56 -6.04
CA LEU A 180 19.31 8.10 -5.62
C LEU A 180 18.27 7.95 -6.73
N CYS A 181 18.64 8.23 -7.98
CA CYS A 181 17.74 7.97 -9.12
C CYS A 181 17.40 6.47 -9.22
N TYR A 182 18.38 5.59 -9.07
CA TYR A 182 18.17 4.14 -9.13
C TYR A 182 17.27 3.64 -7.99
N THR A 183 17.49 4.11 -6.76
CA THR A 183 16.67 3.72 -5.60
C THR A 183 15.22 4.20 -5.73
N ALA A 184 15.01 5.44 -6.18
CA ALA A 184 13.68 5.97 -6.44
C ALA A 184 12.94 5.16 -7.52
N VAL A 185 13.62 4.87 -8.63
CA VAL A 185 13.06 4.08 -9.74
C VAL A 185 12.82 2.63 -9.35
N SER A 186 13.66 2.04 -8.49
CA SER A 186 13.48 0.67 -8.00
C SER A 186 12.26 0.52 -7.11
N ARG A 187 11.84 1.60 -6.44
CA ARG A 187 10.64 1.62 -5.62
C ARG A 187 9.39 1.93 -6.45
N ASP A 188 9.48 2.97 -7.29
CA ASP A 188 8.39 3.39 -8.16
C ASP A 188 8.96 3.70 -9.56
N GLY A 189 8.70 2.80 -10.51
CA GLY A 189 9.14 2.95 -11.89
C GLY A 189 8.64 4.20 -12.58
N SER A 190 7.56 4.81 -12.09
CA SER A 190 7.06 6.08 -12.62
C SER A 190 7.96 7.27 -12.25
N SER A 191 8.89 7.09 -11.29
CA SER A 191 9.89 8.10 -10.92
C SER A 191 10.91 8.39 -12.02
N ILE A 192 10.99 7.54 -13.05
CA ILE A 192 11.88 7.76 -14.20
C ILE A 192 11.65 9.13 -14.87
N ARG A 193 10.42 9.66 -14.82
CA ARG A 193 10.06 10.97 -15.39
C ARG A 193 10.81 12.14 -14.72
N GLU A 194 11.24 11.94 -13.47
CA GLU A 194 11.93 12.93 -12.64
C GLU A 194 13.46 12.78 -12.70
N VAL A 195 13.96 11.74 -13.36
CA VAL A 195 15.40 11.49 -13.50
C VAL A 195 15.98 12.50 -14.50
N PRO A 196 17.04 13.25 -14.14
CA PRO A 196 17.70 14.14 -15.08
C PRO A 196 18.21 13.38 -16.31
N PRO A 197 18.06 13.91 -17.54
CA PRO A 197 18.55 13.25 -18.75
C PRO A 197 20.02 12.87 -18.70
N SER A 198 20.86 13.70 -18.05
CA SER A 198 22.30 13.45 -17.85
C SER A 198 22.61 12.26 -16.92
N ARG A 199 21.63 11.80 -16.14
CA ARG A 199 21.75 10.66 -15.21
C ARG A 199 21.03 9.42 -15.70
N LEU A 200 20.28 9.52 -16.79
CA LEU A 200 19.55 8.40 -17.34
C LEU A 200 20.54 7.38 -17.92
N SER A 201 20.28 6.10 -17.67
CA SER A 201 21.10 5.00 -18.17
C SER A 201 20.21 3.82 -18.55
N PRO A 202 20.68 2.91 -19.45
CA PRO A 202 19.93 1.71 -19.80
C PRO A 202 19.53 0.86 -18.58
N GLU A 203 20.37 0.82 -17.55
CA GLU A 203 20.10 0.12 -16.29
C GLU A 203 18.90 0.72 -15.53
N ILE A 204 18.86 2.05 -15.39
CA ILE A 204 17.74 2.75 -14.75
C ILE A 204 16.46 2.54 -15.56
N CYS A 205 16.52 2.65 -16.89
CA CYS A 205 15.37 2.40 -17.76
C CYS A 205 14.82 0.97 -17.62
N ARG A 206 15.71 -0.03 -17.61
CA ARG A 206 15.32 -1.43 -17.41
C ARG A 206 14.66 -1.62 -16.05
N ARG A 207 15.25 -1.07 -14.98
CA ARG A 207 14.69 -1.18 -13.63
C ARG A 207 13.31 -0.51 -13.54
N ALA A 208 13.15 0.67 -14.15
CA ALA A 208 11.87 1.38 -14.18
C ALA A 208 10.77 0.53 -14.81
N VAL A 209 11.05 -0.04 -15.97
CA VAL A 209 10.09 -0.88 -16.71
C VAL A 209 9.73 -2.15 -15.95
N GLN A 210 10.69 -2.77 -15.25
CA GLN A 210 10.41 -3.95 -14.41
C GLN A 210 9.47 -3.64 -13.25
N THR A 211 9.59 -2.45 -12.67
CA THR A 211 8.74 -2.02 -11.54
C THR A 211 7.39 -1.44 -12.00
N SER A 212 7.33 -0.83 -13.19
CA SER A 212 6.12 -0.29 -13.79
C SER A 212 6.20 -0.34 -15.31
N GLY A 213 5.38 -1.19 -15.95
CA GLY A 213 5.37 -1.29 -17.41
C GLY A 213 5.01 0.03 -18.13
N ALA A 214 4.30 0.95 -17.46
CA ALA A 214 4.00 2.28 -17.97
C ALA A 214 5.27 3.16 -18.13
N ALA A 215 6.38 2.84 -17.46
CA ALA A 215 7.63 3.59 -17.53
C ALA A 215 8.24 3.62 -18.94
N LEU A 216 7.84 2.71 -19.84
CA LEU A 216 8.35 2.63 -21.22
C LEU A 216 8.20 3.95 -22.00
N ILE A 217 7.17 4.74 -21.71
CA ILE A 217 6.96 6.06 -22.34
C ILE A 217 8.16 7.01 -22.14
N HIS A 218 8.84 6.92 -20.99
CA HIS A 218 9.96 7.78 -20.62
C HIS A 218 11.32 7.18 -21.02
N VAL A 219 11.36 5.93 -21.50
CA VAL A 219 12.60 5.30 -21.97
C VAL A 219 12.91 5.84 -23.38
N PRO A 220 14.13 6.34 -23.64
CA PRO A 220 14.55 6.75 -24.98
C PRO A 220 14.44 5.60 -25.97
N GLU A 221 13.98 5.89 -27.20
CA GLU A 221 13.77 4.89 -28.25
C GLU A 221 15.01 4.00 -28.52
N PRO A 222 16.26 4.52 -28.56
CA PRO A 222 17.45 3.68 -28.75
C PRO A 222 17.66 2.61 -27.68
N TRP A 223 17.06 2.76 -26.50
CA TRP A 223 17.19 1.83 -25.37
C TRP A 223 15.97 0.94 -25.20
N ARG A 224 14.97 1.05 -26.07
CA ARG A 224 13.78 0.17 -26.10
C ARG A 224 14.12 -1.14 -26.81
N THR A 225 14.95 -1.96 -26.17
CA THR A 225 15.27 -3.30 -26.67
C THR A 225 14.05 -4.21 -26.59
N ARG A 226 14.07 -5.31 -27.36
CA ARG A 226 13.04 -6.35 -27.34
C ARG A 226 12.67 -6.77 -25.92
N ASP A 227 13.67 -7.06 -25.08
CA ASP A 227 13.45 -7.53 -23.71
C ASP A 227 12.76 -6.49 -22.82
N ILE A 228 13.13 -5.21 -22.96
CA ILE A 228 12.52 -4.11 -22.20
C ILE A 228 11.07 -3.92 -22.64
N CYS A 229 10.80 -3.93 -23.95
CA CYS A 229 9.44 -3.84 -24.49
C CYS A 229 8.57 -5.01 -24.05
N LEU A 230 9.09 -6.24 -24.10
CA LEU A 230 8.36 -7.43 -23.67
C LEU A 230 8.03 -7.37 -22.17
N ALA A 231 8.99 -6.97 -21.34
CA ALA A 231 8.77 -6.80 -19.90
C ALA A 231 7.71 -5.72 -19.61
N ALA A 232 7.77 -4.58 -20.32
CA ALA A 232 6.82 -3.49 -20.18
C ALA A 232 5.40 -3.92 -20.51
N VAL A 233 5.20 -4.53 -21.67
CA VAL A 233 3.89 -4.96 -22.18
C VAL A 233 3.32 -6.08 -21.32
N SER A 234 4.16 -6.99 -20.84
CA SER A 234 3.74 -8.09 -19.96
C SER A 234 3.21 -7.59 -18.60
N SER A 235 3.82 -6.52 -18.07
CA SER A 235 3.37 -5.85 -16.84
C SER A 235 2.17 -4.94 -17.08
N PHE A 236 2.18 -4.18 -18.17
CA PHE A 236 1.17 -3.18 -18.52
C PHE A 236 0.88 -3.21 -20.02
N ALA A 237 -0.23 -3.84 -20.40
CA ALA A 237 -0.56 -4.11 -21.80
C ALA A 237 -0.61 -2.84 -22.70
N TRP A 238 -1.07 -1.70 -22.16
CA TRP A 238 -1.08 -0.41 -22.86
C TRP A 238 0.32 0.14 -23.19
N ALA A 239 1.39 -0.41 -22.60
CA ALA A 239 2.75 -0.06 -22.98
C ALA A 239 3.06 -0.40 -24.46
N TYR A 240 2.27 -1.28 -25.09
CA TYR A 240 2.44 -1.66 -26.49
C TYR A 240 2.48 -0.45 -27.45
N ARG A 241 1.72 0.61 -27.14
CA ARG A 241 1.72 1.86 -27.92
C ARG A 241 3.08 2.55 -28.02
N PHE A 242 3.96 2.30 -27.05
CA PHE A 242 5.29 2.89 -26.99
C PHE A 242 6.39 1.95 -27.50
N VAL A 243 6.03 0.74 -27.98
CA VAL A 243 6.98 -0.19 -28.59
C VAL A 243 7.42 0.36 -29.96
N PRO A 244 8.74 0.37 -30.26
CA PRO A 244 9.25 0.81 -31.56
C PRO A 244 8.64 0.03 -32.71
N ARG A 245 8.41 0.68 -33.86
CA ARG A 245 7.78 0.05 -35.04
C ARG A 245 8.46 -1.24 -35.49
N ALA A 246 9.79 -1.30 -35.38
CA ALA A 246 10.58 -2.49 -35.72
C ALA A 246 10.23 -3.73 -34.87
N LEU A 247 9.70 -3.53 -33.65
CA LEU A 247 9.36 -4.60 -32.70
C LEU A 247 7.85 -4.85 -32.58
N GLN A 248 7.00 -4.02 -33.21
CA GLN A 248 5.54 -4.18 -33.14
C GLN A 248 5.05 -5.47 -33.81
N GLN A 249 5.84 -6.07 -34.69
CA GLN A 249 5.50 -7.36 -35.32
C GLN A 249 6.03 -8.57 -34.54
N ASP A 250 6.75 -8.34 -33.43
CA ASP A 250 7.26 -9.43 -32.62
C ASP A 250 6.11 -10.23 -32.00
N ARG A 251 6.13 -11.54 -32.23
CA ARG A 251 5.07 -12.46 -31.80
C ARG A 251 4.85 -12.41 -30.28
N ASP A 252 5.91 -12.40 -29.49
CA ASP A 252 5.81 -12.51 -28.03
C ASP A 252 5.27 -11.22 -27.44
N ILE A 253 5.69 -10.07 -27.97
CA ILE A 253 5.20 -8.76 -27.56
C ILE A 253 3.70 -8.61 -27.89
N CYS A 254 3.28 -9.03 -29.08
CA CYS A 254 1.87 -9.03 -29.48
C CYS A 254 1.01 -9.94 -28.60
N LEU A 255 1.48 -11.15 -28.29
CA LEU A 255 0.78 -12.08 -27.40
C LEU A 255 0.66 -11.54 -25.97
N ALA A 256 1.71 -10.89 -25.46
CA ALA A 256 1.70 -10.25 -24.16
C ALA A 256 0.67 -9.10 -24.10
N ALA A 257 0.57 -8.28 -25.17
CA ALA A 257 -0.33 -7.13 -25.22
C ALA A 257 -1.80 -7.55 -25.12
N VAL A 258 -2.20 -8.61 -25.83
CA VAL A 258 -3.61 -9.05 -25.87
C VAL A 258 -4.00 -10.02 -24.76
N ARG A 259 -3.05 -10.39 -23.88
CA ARG A 259 -3.26 -11.45 -22.88
C ARG A 259 -4.42 -11.16 -21.93
N GLU A 260 -4.46 -9.96 -21.36
CA GLU A 260 -5.47 -9.55 -20.38
C GLU A 260 -6.54 -8.63 -20.99
N ARG A 261 -6.18 -7.93 -22.08
CA ARG A 261 -6.98 -6.91 -22.75
C ARG A 261 -7.10 -7.21 -24.24
N GLY A 262 -8.14 -7.92 -24.61
CA GLY A 262 -8.43 -8.30 -25.99
C GLY A 262 -8.67 -7.08 -26.87
N GLU A 263 -9.14 -5.97 -26.29
CA GLU A 263 -9.37 -4.73 -27.02
C GLU A 263 -8.10 -4.28 -27.76
N LEU A 264 -6.90 -4.51 -27.22
CA LEU A 264 -5.64 -4.02 -27.80
C LEU A 264 -5.25 -4.65 -29.14
N LEU A 265 -6.01 -5.64 -29.62
CA LEU A 265 -5.82 -6.17 -30.97
C LEU A 265 -5.95 -5.08 -32.05
N HIS A 266 -6.73 -4.01 -31.82
CA HIS A 266 -6.84 -2.89 -32.77
C HIS A 266 -5.51 -2.12 -32.96
N GLU A 267 -4.68 -2.05 -31.92
CA GLU A 267 -3.39 -1.34 -31.95
C GLU A 267 -2.29 -2.18 -32.64
N ILE A 268 -2.45 -3.51 -32.66
CA ILE A 268 -1.49 -4.41 -33.32
C ILE A 268 -1.64 -4.29 -34.85
N PRO A 269 -0.55 -4.12 -35.62
CA PRO A 269 -0.62 -4.09 -37.08
C PRO A 269 -1.24 -5.38 -37.65
N VAL A 270 -2.08 -5.25 -38.69
CA VAL A 270 -2.76 -6.39 -39.34
C VAL A 270 -1.82 -7.56 -39.68
N PRO A 271 -0.59 -7.33 -40.21
CA PRO A 271 0.34 -8.43 -40.50
C PRO A 271 0.75 -9.26 -39.27
N ALA A 272 0.75 -8.65 -38.08
CA ALA A 272 1.13 -9.30 -36.82
C ALA A 272 -0.06 -10.00 -36.11
N ARG A 273 -1.29 -9.84 -36.63
CA ARG A 273 -2.51 -10.48 -36.10
C ARG A 273 -2.62 -11.92 -36.57
N SER A 274 -1.69 -12.76 -36.13
CA SER A 274 -1.74 -14.20 -36.40
C SER A 274 -2.97 -14.85 -35.76
N ARG A 275 -3.30 -16.07 -36.19
CA ARG A 275 -4.40 -16.86 -35.60
C ARG A 275 -4.25 -16.99 -34.08
N GLU A 276 -3.03 -17.20 -33.60
CA GLU A 276 -2.75 -17.34 -32.18
C GLU A 276 -2.99 -16.04 -31.40
N VAL A 277 -2.51 -14.90 -31.92
CA VAL A 277 -2.72 -13.58 -31.29
C VAL A 277 -4.22 -13.27 -31.24
N CYS A 278 -4.96 -13.55 -32.32
CA CYS A 278 -6.41 -13.33 -32.36
C CYS A 278 -7.15 -14.24 -31.36
N LEU A 279 -6.82 -15.53 -31.29
CA LEU A 279 -7.41 -16.45 -30.32
C LEU A 279 -7.12 -16.03 -28.87
N LYS A 280 -5.90 -15.55 -28.62
CA LYS A 280 -5.51 -15.04 -27.30
C LYS A 280 -6.31 -13.78 -26.93
N ALA A 281 -6.48 -12.85 -27.86
CA ALA A 281 -7.29 -11.65 -27.66
C ALA A 281 -8.77 -11.96 -27.39
N LEU A 282 -9.33 -12.95 -28.08
CA LEU A 282 -10.72 -13.39 -27.91
C LEU A 282 -10.96 -14.14 -26.60
N SER A 283 -9.92 -14.70 -25.99
CA SER A 283 -9.97 -15.38 -24.69
C SER A 283 -9.52 -14.46 -23.53
N ALA A 284 -9.27 -13.18 -23.80
CA ALA A 284 -8.85 -12.22 -22.79
C ALA A 284 -9.98 -11.89 -21.80
N ARG A 285 -9.60 -11.49 -20.58
CA ARG A 285 -10.55 -11.15 -19.51
C ARG A 285 -11.40 -9.92 -19.83
N HIS A 286 -10.83 -8.97 -20.57
CA HIS A 286 -11.48 -7.72 -20.94
C HIS A 286 -11.47 -7.55 -22.45
N GLY A 287 -12.52 -6.92 -23.00
CA GLY A 287 -12.55 -6.48 -24.39
C GLY A 287 -12.64 -7.57 -25.46
N ALA A 288 -12.99 -8.82 -25.12
CA ALA A 288 -13.09 -9.92 -26.07
C ALA A 288 -14.07 -9.62 -27.24
N ASP A 289 -15.22 -9.03 -26.95
CA ASP A 289 -16.22 -8.67 -27.97
C ASP A 289 -15.67 -7.61 -28.95
N SER A 290 -14.95 -6.62 -28.41
CA SER A 290 -14.27 -5.61 -29.23
C SER A 290 -13.10 -6.18 -30.04
N ALA A 291 -12.44 -7.21 -29.52
CA ALA A 291 -11.35 -7.89 -30.22
C ALA A 291 -11.85 -8.57 -31.49
N TRP A 292 -13.06 -9.14 -31.49
CA TRP A 292 -13.65 -9.78 -32.67
C TRP A 292 -13.71 -8.83 -33.88
N ALA A 293 -14.06 -7.56 -33.65
CA ALA A 293 -14.10 -6.52 -34.68
C ALA A 293 -12.71 -6.19 -35.29
N ALA A 294 -11.63 -6.48 -34.56
CA ALA A 294 -10.25 -6.26 -35.02
C ALA A 294 -9.60 -7.51 -35.66
N VAL A 295 -10.21 -8.70 -35.60
CA VAL A 295 -9.69 -9.91 -36.24
C VAL A 295 -9.70 -9.79 -37.77
N PRO A 296 -8.59 -10.08 -38.48
CA PRO A 296 -8.57 -10.07 -39.95
C PRO A 296 -9.52 -11.10 -40.57
N GLU A 297 -10.15 -10.76 -41.70
CA GLU A 297 -11.03 -11.67 -42.46
C GLU A 297 -10.47 -13.08 -42.72
N PRO A 298 -9.20 -13.29 -43.14
CA PRO A 298 -8.68 -14.65 -43.34
C PRO A 298 -8.71 -15.49 -42.05
N VAL A 299 -8.46 -14.86 -40.90
CA VAL A 299 -8.49 -15.55 -39.60
C VAL A 299 -9.94 -15.77 -39.15
N ARG A 300 -10.85 -14.80 -39.38
CA ARG A 300 -12.29 -14.97 -39.09
C ARG A 300 -12.89 -16.15 -39.86
N ALA A 301 -12.55 -16.30 -41.14
CA ALA A 301 -13.02 -17.41 -41.97
C ALA A 301 -12.59 -18.76 -41.38
N GLN A 302 -11.33 -18.89 -40.96
CA GLN A 302 -10.81 -20.09 -40.31
C GLN A 302 -11.51 -20.41 -38.98
N LEU A 303 -11.77 -19.38 -38.15
CA LEU A 303 -12.46 -19.56 -36.86
C LEU A 303 -13.91 -20.01 -37.05
N ARG A 304 -14.63 -19.43 -38.02
CA ARG A 304 -16.00 -19.85 -38.37
C ARG A 304 -16.04 -21.28 -38.89
N GLN A 305 -15.09 -21.67 -39.75
CA GLN A 305 -14.98 -23.04 -40.24
C GLN A 305 -14.72 -24.04 -39.11
N ALA A 306 -13.83 -23.71 -38.17
CA ALA A 306 -13.55 -24.55 -37.00
C ALA A 306 -14.79 -24.71 -36.09
N GLN A 307 -15.53 -23.64 -35.85
CA GLN A 307 -16.80 -23.69 -35.09
C GLN A 307 -17.86 -24.54 -35.79
N ALA A 308 -18.02 -24.39 -37.11
CA ALA A 308 -18.98 -25.20 -37.89
C ALA A 308 -18.67 -26.70 -37.85
N GLN A 309 -17.39 -27.07 -37.95
CA GLN A 309 -16.94 -28.47 -37.83
C GLN A 309 -17.15 -29.04 -36.43
N GLN A 310 -17.00 -28.22 -35.39
CA GLN A 310 -17.18 -28.65 -34.00
C GLN A 310 -18.67 -28.87 -33.69
N THR A 311 -19.57 -28.00 -34.16
CA THR A 311 -21.03 -28.16 -34.03
C THR A 311 -21.57 -29.36 -34.80
N GLN A 312 -20.96 -29.70 -35.94
CA GLN A 312 -21.31 -30.91 -36.70
C GLN A 312 -20.89 -32.19 -35.98
N ARG A 313 -19.80 -32.18 -35.22
CA ARG A 313 -19.33 -33.33 -34.41
C ARG A 313 -20.12 -33.52 -33.11
N THR A 314 -20.72 -32.46 -32.55
CA THR A 314 -21.46 -32.53 -31.28
C THR A 314 -22.98 -32.69 -31.45
N ARG A 315 -23.51 -32.74 -32.68
CA ARG A 315 -24.92 -33.11 -32.90
C ARG A 315 -25.10 -34.60 -32.55
N PRO A 316 -25.91 -34.98 -31.54
CA PRO A 316 -26.23 -36.38 -31.32
C PRO A 316 -27.00 -36.88 -32.55
N ALA A 317 -26.60 -38.02 -33.09
CA ALA A 317 -27.36 -38.69 -34.13
C ALA A 317 -28.77 -38.99 -33.57
N LEU A 318 -29.77 -38.26 -34.04
CA LEU A 318 -31.17 -38.63 -33.83
C LEU A 318 -31.37 -39.99 -34.47
N MET A 319 -31.41 -41.05 -33.66
CA MET A 319 -31.80 -42.37 -34.11
C MET A 319 -33.25 -42.30 -34.61
N PRO A 320 -33.56 -42.82 -35.80
CA PRO A 320 -34.94 -42.89 -36.26
C PRO A 320 -35.72 -43.86 -35.36
N VAL A 321 -36.82 -43.38 -34.78
CA VAL A 321 -37.79 -44.19 -34.04
C VAL A 321 -38.36 -45.22 -35.00
N CYS A 322 -38.02 -46.50 -34.80
CA CYS A 322 -38.63 -47.62 -35.53
C CYS A 322 -40.14 -47.64 -35.23
N ALA A 323 -40.95 -47.54 -36.27
CA ALA A 323 -42.38 -47.78 -36.21
C ALA A 323 -42.64 -49.27 -35.88
N GLU A 324 -43.42 -49.53 -34.83
CA GLU A 324 -43.93 -50.86 -34.50
C GLU A 324 -44.98 -51.30 -35.55
N PRO A 325 -45.01 -52.58 -35.96
CA PRO A 325 -46.08 -53.11 -36.77
C PRO A 325 -47.28 -53.53 -35.90
N SER A 326 -48.49 -53.17 -36.33
CA SER A 326 -49.77 -53.56 -35.72
C SER A 326 -49.93 -55.08 -35.67
N PRO A 327 -50.49 -55.66 -34.58
CA PRO A 327 -50.83 -57.09 -34.54
C PRO A 327 -52.13 -57.35 -35.31
N ALA A 328 -52.26 -58.63 -35.70
CA ALA A 328 -53.16 -59.20 -36.70
C ALA A 328 -54.67 -59.07 -36.42
#